data_AF-A0A7V9J4G6-F1
#
_entry.id   AF-A0A7V9J4G6-F1
#
_cell.length_a   1.000
_cell.length_b   1.000
_cell.length_c   1.000
_cell.angle_alpha   90.00
_cell.angle_beta   90.00
_cell.angle_gamma   90.00
#
_symmetry.space_group_name_H-M   'P 1'
#
loop_
_entity.id
_entity.type
_entity.pdbx_description
1 polymer ?
#
loop_
_entity_poly.entity_id
_entity_poly.type
_entity_poly.pdbx_seq_one_letter_code
_entity_poly.pdbx_strand_id
1 'polypeptide(L)'
;MQKVSEDIVIDLQLVDARTGGQLWAQRYQRKPKNISEVEGEVAHQVAEALKVKLTPDEAQRLRTAATTNPRAHDSFLRARALSAYSDEQSHEQQIALLREAVAEDPHYAVAWAELAGAYVHICDVYRAPREILTPARDAAEKAVALDESLAAGHVVRAGIALSYDWNFPLAKREFERAIALDPNSADAHRLYGWYLARVERNFVAARQEMAKARTLDPFYTWPLWAESSVAIAQGDYESALQLAKRVIEINPQFLYDEDPIAHVYVAMERWQDGVKRYESIPPARFNRPNFELAICYAHTGQIARARQILADLEALAQQRYVDHTHIAAIYAALGEKDKAFAALEQALKDRSARVYASRFYPWLDPLKDDPRFAELEKKVANSQLPMSPESRPSLR
;
A
#
# COMPACT_ATOMS: atom_id res chain seq x y z
N MET A 1 -42.31 18.27 9.75
CA MET A 1 -42.90 16.91 9.76
C MET A 1 -41.77 15.90 9.79
N GLN A 2 -41.69 15.12 10.87
CA GLN A 2 -40.70 14.05 11.08
C GLN A 2 -40.85 12.98 10.01
N LYS A 3 -39.74 12.61 9.36
CA LYS A 3 -39.68 11.43 8.48
C LYS A 3 -39.65 10.18 9.34
N VAL A 4 -40.54 9.24 9.00
CA VAL A 4 -40.73 7.94 9.64
C VAL A 4 -39.43 7.14 9.56
N SER A 5 -38.98 6.65 10.72
CA SER A 5 -37.89 5.69 10.88
C SER A 5 -38.36 4.34 10.34
N GLU A 6 -38.03 4.01 9.10
CA GLU A 6 -38.22 2.65 8.59
C GLU A 6 -37.18 1.73 9.25
N ASP A 7 -37.63 0.55 9.70
CA ASP A 7 -36.75 -0.47 10.26
C ASP A 7 -35.80 -0.98 9.16
N ILE A 8 -34.51 -1.11 9.48
CA ILE A 8 -33.53 -1.76 8.63
C ILE A 8 -33.77 -3.27 8.73
N VAL A 9 -33.95 -3.91 7.57
CA VAL A 9 -34.00 -5.38 7.45
C VAL A 9 -32.67 -5.88 6.90
N ILE A 10 -32.03 -6.79 7.63
CA ILE A 10 -30.77 -7.43 7.22
C ILE A 10 -31.03 -8.92 7.08
N ASP A 11 -30.82 -9.47 5.89
CA ASP A 11 -30.86 -10.91 5.64
C ASP A 11 -29.43 -11.41 5.48
N LEU A 12 -28.96 -12.22 6.43
CA LEU A 12 -27.65 -12.84 6.39
C LEU A 12 -27.79 -14.30 6.00
N GLN A 13 -26.91 -14.77 5.12
CA GLN A 13 -26.82 -16.18 4.75
C GLN A 13 -25.34 -16.59 4.72
N LEU A 14 -25.03 -17.70 5.39
CA LEU A 14 -23.76 -18.38 5.27
C LEU A 14 -23.94 -19.54 4.30
N VAL A 15 -23.12 -19.58 3.26
CA VAL A 15 -23.13 -20.63 2.23
C VAL A 15 -21.78 -21.34 2.20
N ASP A 16 -21.78 -22.64 1.97
CA ASP A 16 -20.55 -23.38 1.68
C ASP A 16 -20.08 -23.00 0.27
N ALA A 17 -18.92 -22.35 0.18
CA ALA A 17 -18.37 -21.86 -1.09
C ALA A 17 -18.05 -22.97 -2.12
N ARG A 18 -17.92 -24.23 -1.70
CA ARG A 18 -17.62 -25.36 -2.61
C ARG A 18 -18.88 -26.04 -3.12
N THR A 19 -19.91 -26.14 -2.28
CA THR A 19 -21.14 -26.88 -2.61
C THR A 19 -22.32 -25.98 -2.96
N GLY A 20 -22.24 -24.68 -2.66
CA GLY A 20 -23.34 -23.73 -2.78
C GLY A 20 -24.48 -23.96 -1.77
N GLY A 21 -24.32 -24.92 -0.85
CA GLY A 21 -25.33 -25.25 0.15
C GLY A 21 -25.41 -24.17 1.23
N GLN A 22 -26.62 -23.78 1.62
CA GLN A 22 -26.83 -22.86 2.75
C GLN A 22 -26.49 -23.56 4.07
N LEU A 23 -25.51 -23.04 4.79
CA LEU A 23 -25.07 -23.52 6.10
C LEU A 23 -25.85 -22.87 7.25
N TRP A 24 -26.21 -21.60 7.10
CA TRP A 24 -26.97 -20.82 8.10
C TRP A 24 -27.64 -19.62 7.42
N ALA A 25 -28.76 -19.16 7.95
CA ALA A 25 -29.40 -17.93 7.52
C ALA A 25 -30.15 -17.28 8.69
N GLN A 26 -30.14 -15.95 8.75
CA GLN A 26 -30.85 -15.20 9.78
C GLN A 26 -31.31 -13.83 9.26
N ARG A 27 -32.54 -13.47 9.62
CA ARG A 27 -33.14 -12.17 9.31
C ARG A 27 -33.21 -11.29 10.55
N TYR A 28 -32.81 -10.04 10.41
CA TYR A 28 -32.84 -9.03 11.45
C TYR A 28 -33.73 -7.88 11.02
N GLN A 29 -34.47 -7.33 11.98
CA GLN A 29 -35.21 -6.08 11.82
C GLN A 29 -34.82 -5.18 13.00
N ARG A 30 -34.25 -4.01 12.71
CA ARG A 30 -33.70 -3.09 13.71
C ARG A 30 -34.00 -1.65 13.37
N LYS A 31 -34.15 -0.80 14.40
CA LYS A 31 -34.31 0.63 14.20
C LYS A 31 -32.96 1.28 13.89
N PRO A 32 -32.89 2.23 12.94
CA PRO A 32 -31.64 2.84 12.46
C PRO A 32 -30.88 3.72 13.48
N LYS A 33 -31.38 3.88 14.71
CA LYS A 33 -30.78 4.82 15.68
C LYS A 33 -29.40 4.39 16.18
N ASN A 34 -29.09 3.09 16.20
CA ASN A 34 -27.85 2.55 16.77
C ASN A 34 -27.15 1.62 15.76
N ILE A 35 -26.76 2.15 14.60
CA ILE A 35 -26.15 1.35 13.52
C ILE A 35 -24.95 0.53 14.01
N SER A 36 -24.10 1.10 14.87
CA SER A 36 -22.92 0.47 15.44
C SER A 36 -23.23 -0.72 16.36
N GLU A 37 -24.35 -0.69 17.08
CA GLU A 37 -24.83 -1.84 17.87
C GLU A 37 -25.29 -2.96 16.94
N VAL A 38 -25.99 -2.61 15.85
CA VAL A 38 -26.45 -3.58 14.85
C VAL A 38 -25.27 -4.27 14.17
N GLU A 39 -24.25 -3.51 13.77
CA GLU A 39 -23.02 -4.07 13.18
C GLU A 39 -22.27 -5.00 14.15
N GLY A 40 -22.12 -4.60 15.41
CA GLY A 40 -21.49 -5.42 16.44
C GLY A 40 -22.24 -6.73 16.71
N GLU A 41 -23.57 -6.68 16.78
CA GLU A 41 -24.42 -7.88 16.89
C GLU A 41 -24.26 -8.80 15.68
N VAL A 42 -24.31 -8.25 14.47
CA VAL A 42 -24.15 -9.01 13.22
C VAL A 42 -22.78 -9.67 13.16
N ALA A 43 -21.70 -8.92 13.44
CA ALA A 43 -20.34 -9.44 13.43
C ALA A 43 -20.15 -10.59 14.43
N HIS A 44 -20.70 -10.46 15.64
CA HIS A 44 -20.65 -11.51 16.64
C HIS A 44 -21.37 -12.79 16.18
N GLN A 45 -22.56 -12.66 15.58
CA GLN A 45 -23.34 -13.82 15.12
C GLN A 45 -22.75 -14.48 13.88
N VAL A 46 -22.18 -13.70 12.95
CA VAL A 46 -21.42 -14.25 11.82
C VAL A 46 -20.23 -15.05 12.32
N ALA A 47 -19.50 -14.56 13.33
CA ALA A 47 -18.39 -15.30 13.93
C ALA A 47 -18.83 -16.59 14.62
N GLU A 48 -19.92 -16.55 15.41
CA GLU A 48 -20.52 -17.76 16.00
C GLU A 48 -20.94 -18.77 14.91
N ALA A 49 -21.59 -18.31 13.84
CA ALA A 49 -22.04 -19.14 12.73
C ALA A 49 -20.88 -19.77 11.95
N LEU A 50 -19.79 -19.03 11.74
CA LEU A 50 -18.55 -19.53 11.14
C LEU A 50 -17.77 -20.47 12.06
N LYS A 51 -18.20 -20.65 13.32
CA LYS A 51 -17.45 -21.32 14.40
C LYS A 51 -16.04 -20.74 14.57
N VAL A 52 -15.84 -19.51 14.13
CA VAL A 52 -14.61 -18.75 14.36
C VAL A 52 -14.71 -18.23 15.79
N LYS A 53 -13.86 -18.76 16.67
CA LYS A 53 -13.78 -18.24 18.04
C LYS A 53 -13.14 -16.87 17.99
N LEU A 54 -13.96 -15.82 17.90
CA LEU A 54 -13.50 -14.49 18.28
C LEU A 54 -13.12 -14.56 19.75
N THR A 55 -11.87 -14.22 20.04
CA THR A 55 -11.44 -13.96 21.42
C THR A 55 -12.27 -12.81 22.00
N PRO A 56 -12.50 -12.78 23.32
CA PRO A 56 -13.18 -11.66 23.96
C PRO A 56 -12.58 -10.29 23.59
N ASP A 57 -11.26 -10.24 23.40
CA ASP A 57 -10.53 -9.04 22.99
C ASP A 57 -10.83 -8.63 21.54
N GLU A 58 -11.01 -9.57 20.61
CA GLU A 58 -11.44 -9.26 19.23
C GLU A 58 -12.90 -8.75 19.20
N ALA A 59 -13.79 -9.38 19.97
CA ALA A 59 -15.20 -8.98 20.04
C ALA A 59 -15.39 -7.60 20.69
N GLN A 60 -14.57 -7.26 21.69
CA GLN A 60 -14.58 -5.94 22.32
C GLN A 60 -14.02 -4.87 21.38
N ARG A 61 -12.94 -5.17 20.65
CA ARG A 61 -12.34 -4.25 19.66
C ARG A 61 -13.30 -3.87 18.55
N LEU A 62 -14.09 -4.82 18.04
CA LEU A 62 -15.13 -4.53 17.03
C LEU A 62 -16.19 -3.54 17.54
N ARG A 63 -16.47 -3.51 18.85
CA ARG A 63 -17.44 -2.58 19.46
C ARG A 63 -16.85 -1.22 19.77
N THR A 64 -15.59 -1.17 20.22
CA THR A 64 -14.91 0.10 20.55
C THR A 64 -14.42 0.86 19.33
N ALA A 65 -14.20 0.16 18.22
CA ALA A 65 -13.78 0.73 16.94
C ALA A 65 -14.84 1.57 16.23
N ALA A 66 -16.08 1.61 16.73
CA ALA A 66 -17.22 2.23 16.05
C ALA A 66 -17.56 3.62 16.61
N THR A 67 -17.88 4.56 15.73
CA THR A 67 -18.46 5.86 16.09
C THR A 67 -19.93 5.71 16.50
N THR A 68 -20.44 6.58 17.37
CA THR A 68 -21.89 6.71 17.62
C THR A 68 -22.54 7.80 16.76
N ASN A 69 -21.78 8.53 15.94
CA ASN A 69 -22.30 9.53 15.02
C ASN A 69 -22.68 8.86 13.67
N PRO A 70 -23.98 8.76 13.33
CA PRO A 70 -24.41 8.09 12.10
C PRO A 70 -23.90 8.76 10.82
N ARG A 71 -23.64 10.08 10.84
CA ARG A 71 -23.08 10.79 9.67
C ARG A 71 -21.62 10.45 9.45
N ALA A 72 -20.83 10.44 10.52
CA ALA A 72 -19.43 10.04 10.46
C ALA A 72 -19.31 8.59 9.95
N HIS A 73 -20.20 7.71 10.42
CA HIS A 73 -20.25 6.32 9.99
C HIS A 73 -20.66 6.16 8.51
N ASP A 74 -21.68 6.88 8.03
CA ASP A 74 -22.08 6.87 6.61
C ASP A 74 -20.93 7.30 5.69
N SER A 75 -20.29 8.45 5.99
CA SER A 75 -19.16 8.94 5.20
C SER A 75 -17.99 7.94 5.23
N PHE A 76 -17.71 7.33 6.38
CA PHE A 76 -16.69 6.29 6.52
C PHE A 76 -16.97 5.06 5.65
N LEU A 77 -18.19 4.50 5.71
CA LEU A 77 -18.54 3.31 4.91
C LEU A 77 -18.49 3.59 3.41
N ARG A 78 -18.94 4.78 2.98
CA ARG A 78 -18.85 5.22 1.58
C ARG A 78 -17.40 5.37 1.13
N ALA A 79 -16.52 5.89 1.99
CA ALA A 79 -15.09 5.94 1.71
C ALA A 79 -14.48 4.54 1.60
N ARG A 80 -14.88 3.61 2.47
CA ARG A 80 -14.37 2.24 2.44
C ARG A 80 -14.79 1.48 1.17
N ALA A 81 -15.97 1.76 0.63
CA ALA A 81 -16.39 1.21 -0.66
C ALA A 81 -15.48 1.65 -1.82
N LEU A 82 -14.87 2.84 -1.73
CA LEU A 82 -13.97 3.36 -2.77
C LEU A 82 -12.60 2.67 -2.79
N SER A 83 -12.22 1.95 -1.74
CA SER A 83 -10.96 1.18 -1.66
C SER A 83 -10.85 0.07 -2.72
N ALA A 84 -11.98 -0.30 -3.35
CA ALA A 84 -12.02 -1.27 -4.45
C ALA A 84 -11.52 -0.70 -5.79
N TYR A 85 -11.34 0.62 -5.88
CA TYR A 85 -10.91 1.33 -7.08
C TYR A 85 -9.50 1.90 -6.89
N SER A 86 -8.76 2.05 -7.98
CA SER A 86 -7.36 2.50 -7.95
C SER A 86 -7.08 3.71 -8.83
N ASP A 87 -8.12 4.37 -9.36
CA ASP A 87 -7.98 5.60 -10.14
C ASP A 87 -7.89 6.84 -9.25
N GLU A 88 -7.39 7.95 -9.81
CA GLU A 88 -7.16 9.20 -9.08
C GLU A 88 -8.44 9.78 -8.45
N GLN A 89 -9.55 9.77 -9.20
CA GLN A 89 -10.81 10.36 -8.76
C GLN A 89 -11.38 9.60 -7.55
N SER A 90 -11.32 8.27 -7.58
CA SER A 90 -11.75 7.43 -6.46
C SER A 90 -10.94 7.69 -5.19
N HIS A 91 -9.62 7.85 -5.30
CA HIS A 91 -8.77 8.20 -4.15
C HIS A 91 -9.08 9.60 -3.59
N GLU A 92 -9.28 10.60 -4.45
CA GLU A 92 -9.65 11.94 -4.00
C GLU A 92 -10.99 11.95 -3.27
N GLN A 93 -11.98 11.22 -3.80
CA GLN A 93 -13.29 11.09 -3.18
C GLN A 93 -13.21 10.33 -1.85
N GLN A 94 -12.37 9.30 -1.76
CA GLN A 94 -12.12 8.57 -0.52
C GLN A 94 -11.57 9.50 0.57
N ILE A 95 -10.55 10.31 0.24
CA ILE A 95 -9.95 11.30 1.15
C ILE A 95 -11.01 12.34 1.58
N ALA A 96 -11.83 12.83 0.66
CA ALA A 96 -12.88 13.81 0.98
C ALA A 96 -13.90 13.25 1.98
N LEU A 97 -14.39 12.04 1.74
CA LEU A 97 -15.35 11.38 2.63
C LEU A 97 -14.75 11.04 4.01
N LEU A 98 -13.49 10.62 4.07
CA LEU A 98 -12.81 10.37 5.34
C LEU A 98 -12.57 11.67 6.13
N ARG A 99 -12.27 12.78 5.44
CA ARG A 99 -12.20 14.11 6.05
C ARG A 99 -13.55 14.54 6.64
N GLU A 100 -14.65 14.30 5.93
CA GLU A 100 -15.99 14.53 6.47
C GLU A 100 -16.25 13.67 7.71
N ALA A 101 -15.88 12.38 7.66
CA ALA A 101 -16.08 11.45 8.77
C ALA A 101 -15.37 11.92 10.05
N VAL A 102 -14.10 12.32 9.95
CA VAL A 102 -13.33 12.79 11.11
C VAL A 102 -13.69 14.21 11.54
N ALA A 103 -14.30 15.02 10.68
CA ALA A 103 -14.85 16.32 11.06
C ALA A 103 -16.16 16.16 11.86
N GLU A 104 -17.00 15.21 11.47
CA GLU A 104 -18.25 14.86 12.15
C GLU A 104 -18.01 14.12 13.48
N ASP A 105 -16.99 13.27 13.55
CA ASP A 105 -16.53 12.65 14.80
C ASP A 105 -14.99 12.67 14.91
N PRO A 106 -14.41 13.69 15.56
CA PRO A 106 -12.97 13.79 15.76
C PRO A 106 -12.34 12.67 16.62
N HIS A 107 -13.14 11.84 17.30
CA HIS A 107 -12.66 10.72 18.12
C HIS A 107 -12.75 9.36 17.38
N TYR A 108 -13.15 9.35 16.11
CA TYR A 108 -13.30 8.14 15.32
C TYR A 108 -11.93 7.61 14.85
N ALA A 109 -11.21 6.92 15.74
CA ALA A 109 -9.82 6.49 15.55
C ALA A 109 -9.59 5.70 14.24
N VAL A 110 -10.52 4.82 13.87
CA VAL A 110 -10.44 4.03 12.62
C VAL A 110 -10.53 4.91 11.38
N ALA A 111 -11.40 5.93 11.39
CA ALA A 111 -11.50 6.86 10.26
C ALA A 111 -10.22 7.69 10.09
N TRP A 112 -9.54 8.04 11.19
CA TRP A 112 -8.22 8.69 11.11
C TRP A 112 -7.14 7.77 10.52
N ALA A 113 -7.12 6.48 10.91
CA ALA A 113 -6.18 5.51 10.35
C ALA A 113 -6.41 5.30 8.84
N GLU A 114 -7.67 5.16 8.43
CA GLU A 114 -8.06 5.01 7.03
C GLU A 114 -7.80 6.29 6.22
N LEU A 115 -7.97 7.48 6.82
CA LEU A 115 -7.59 8.75 6.19
C LEU A 115 -6.10 8.83 5.91
N ALA A 116 -5.27 8.43 6.88
CA ALA A 116 -3.82 8.35 6.67
C ALA A 116 -3.48 7.34 5.55
N GLY A 117 -4.16 6.19 5.52
CA GLY A 117 -3.97 5.18 4.47
C GLY A 117 -4.35 5.70 3.09
N ALA A 118 -5.48 6.40 2.96
CA ALA A 118 -5.93 7.00 1.71
C ALA A 118 -4.93 8.06 1.19
N TYR A 119 -4.34 8.85 2.08
CA TYR A 119 -3.23 9.73 1.70
C TYR A 119 -2.02 8.94 1.18
N VAL A 120 -1.61 7.86 1.85
CA VAL A 120 -0.49 7.04 1.38
C VAL A 120 -0.79 6.40 0.01
N HIS A 121 -2.03 5.99 -0.27
CA HIS A 121 -2.39 5.37 -1.55
C HIS A 121 -2.37 6.35 -2.74
N ILE A 122 -2.75 7.62 -2.54
CA ILE A 122 -2.66 8.64 -3.60
C ILE A 122 -1.21 9.14 -3.79
N CYS A 123 -0.36 8.96 -2.78
CA CYS A 123 1.06 9.27 -2.78
C CYS A 123 1.82 8.46 -3.82
N ASP A 124 2.90 9.02 -4.36
CA ASP A 124 3.82 8.40 -5.34
C ASP A 124 3.23 8.03 -6.71
N VAL A 125 1.91 7.94 -6.79
CA VAL A 125 1.16 7.61 -8.00
C VAL A 125 0.60 8.87 -8.64
N TYR A 126 -0.05 9.74 -7.85
CA TYR A 126 -0.74 10.94 -8.35
C TYR A 126 -0.28 12.25 -7.70
N ARG A 127 0.24 12.19 -6.46
CA ARG A 127 0.69 13.37 -5.70
C ARG A 127 2.12 13.19 -5.23
N ALA A 128 2.86 14.29 -5.17
CA ALA A 128 4.22 14.26 -4.64
C ALA A 128 4.16 13.96 -3.14
N PRO A 129 4.99 13.04 -2.61
CA PRO A 129 4.96 12.71 -1.19
C PRO A 129 5.08 13.95 -0.31
N ARG A 130 5.98 14.87 -0.64
CA ARG A 130 6.17 16.11 0.11
C ARG A 130 4.89 16.96 0.31
N GLU A 131 3.91 16.86 -0.58
CA GLU A 131 2.66 17.64 -0.51
C GLU A 131 1.62 17.01 0.43
N ILE A 132 1.63 15.69 0.56
CA ILE A 132 0.57 14.92 1.23
C ILE A 132 1.06 14.18 2.49
N LEU A 133 2.37 14.16 2.74
CA LEU A 133 2.95 13.44 3.89
C LEU A 133 2.60 14.09 5.23
N THR A 134 2.55 15.41 5.31
CA THR A 134 2.17 16.10 6.55
C THR A 134 0.76 15.71 7.00
N PRO A 135 -0.30 15.86 6.18
CA PRO A 135 -1.63 15.43 6.60
C PRO A 135 -1.74 13.91 6.82
N ALA A 136 -0.97 13.08 6.09
CA ALA A 136 -0.91 11.64 6.34
C ALA A 136 -0.36 11.31 7.74
N ARG A 137 0.74 11.96 8.13
CA ARG A 137 1.34 11.80 9.46
C ARG A 137 0.41 12.26 10.56
N ASP A 138 -0.15 13.46 10.42
CA ASP A 138 -1.05 14.03 11.42
C ASP A 138 -2.25 13.10 11.67
N ALA A 139 -2.82 12.53 10.61
CA ALA A 139 -3.90 11.55 10.70
C ALA A 139 -3.46 10.24 11.38
N ALA A 140 -2.29 9.71 11.03
CA ALA A 140 -1.75 8.49 11.64
C ALA A 140 -1.42 8.68 13.14
N GLU A 141 -0.82 9.81 13.50
CA GLU A 141 -0.54 10.19 14.89
C GLU A 141 -1.83 10.36 15.68
N LYS A 142 -2.85 10.99 15.08
CA LYS A 142 -4.16 11.14 15.71
C LYS A 142 -4.85 9.80 15.94
N ALA A 143 -4.79 8.88 14.99
CA ALA A 143 -5.37 7.55 15.13
C ALA A 143 -4.77 6.79 16.31
N VAL A 144 -3.44 6.74 16.41
CA VAL A 144 -2.72 6.07 17.52
C VAL A 144 -2.96 6.76 18.86
N ALA A 145 -3.04 8.10 18.87
CA ALA A 145 -3.31 8.85 20.10
C ALA A 145 -4.74 8.66 20.63
N LEU A 146 -5.72 8.44 19.74
CA LEU A 146 -7.11 8.16 20.12
C LEU A 146 -7.29 6.71 20.59
N ASP A 147 -6.58 5.76 19.98
CA ASP A 147 -6.64 4.35 20.35
C ASP A 147 -5.29 3.63 20.09
N GLU A 148 -4.48 3.48 21.13
CA GLU A 148 -3.19 2.76 21.10
C GLU A 148 -3.36 1.22 20.99
N SER A 149 -4.60 0.73 21.03
CA SER A 149 -4.93 -0.68 20.77
C SER A 149 -5.39 -0.93 19.32
N LEU A 150 -5.53 0.13 18.52
CA LEU A 150 -5.91 0.03 17.12
C LEU A 150 -4.71 -0.33 16.23
N ALA A 151 -4.62 -1.60 15.85
CA ALA A 151 -3.55 -2.09 14.98
C ALA A 151 -3.41 -1.29 13.67
N ALA A 152 -4.53 -0.91 13.03
CA ALA A 152 -4.53 -0.15 11.78
C ALA A 152 -3.79 1.20 11.87
N GLY A 153 -3.90 1.91 13.00
CA GLY A 153 -3.17 3.15 13.23
C GLY A 153 -1.65 2.92 13.29
N HIS A 154 -1.23 1.85 13.95
CA HIS A 154 0.18 1.45 13.99
C HIS A 154 0.70 0.99 12.61
N VAL A 155 -0.08 0.24 11.83
CA VAL A 155 0.30 -0.19 10.47
C VAL A 155 0.60 1.01 9.56
N VAL A 156 -0.32 1.97 9.48
CA VAL A 156 -0.14 3.13 8.59
C VAL A 156 1.00 4.03 9.05
N ARG A 157 1.15 4.23 10.36
CA ARG A 157 2.28 4.99 10.93
C ARG A 157 3.63 4.32 10.63
N ALA A 158 3.69 2.99 10.74
CA ALA A 158 4.88 2.22 10.38
C ALA A 158 5.21 2.32 8.89
N GLY A 159 4.19 2.25 8.03
CA GLY A 159 4.33 2.41 6.58
C GLY A 159 4.86 3.78 6.19
N ILE A 160 4.36 4.85 6.80
CA ILE A 160 4.85 6.22 6.58
C ILE A 160 6.30 6.35 7.05
N ALA A 161 6.60 5.85 8.26
CA ALA A 161 7.94 5.86 8.82
C ALA A 161 8.95 5.12 7.94
N LEU A 162 8.56 3.98 7.35
CA LEU A 162 9.39 3.19 6.45
C LEU A 162 9.62 3.89 5.11
N SER A 163 8.54 4.26 4.43
CA SER A 163 8.60 4.64 3.02
C SER A 163 9.06 6.07 2.79
N TYR A 164 8.76 6.98 3.72
CA TYR A 164 8.84 8.42 3.48
C TYR A 164 9.72 9.15 4.47
N ASP A 165 9.58 8.84 5.75
CA ASP A 165 10.35 9.48 6.82
C ASP A 165 11.76 8.88 6.92
N TRP A 166 11.88 7.64 6.42
CA TRP A 166 13.04 6.76 6.55
C TRP A 166 13.46 6.61 8.02
N ASN A 167 12.47 6.63 8.91
CA ASN A 167 12.61 6.37 10.33
C ASN A 167 12.43 4.87 10.58
N PHE A 168 13.45 4.11 10.22
CA PHE A 168 13.43 2.64 10.32
C PHE A 168 13.23 2.10 11.75
N PRO A 169 13.80 2.71 12.82
CA PRO A 169 13.52 2.28 14.18
C PRO A 169 12.05 2.44 14.58
N LEU A 170 11.41 3.56 14.19
CA LEU A 170 9.99 3.76 14.41
C LEU A 170 9.17 2.74 13.62
N ALA A 171 9.47 2.57 12.32
CA ALA A 171 8.77 1.61 11.48
C ALA A 171 8.75 0.20 12.10
N LYS A 172 9.90 -0.30 12.56
CA LYS A 172 10.01 -1.59 13.22
C LYS A 172 9.09 -1.70 14.43
N ARG A 173 9.20 -0.75 15.36
CA ARG A 173 8.42 -0.75 16.61
C ARG A 173 6.93 -0.75 16.34
N GLU A 174 6.48 0.07 15.39
CA GLU A 174 5.06 0.21 15.07
C GLU A 174 4.53 -1.03 14.31
N PHE A 175 5.32 -1.65 13.42
CA PHE A 175 4.94 -2.94 12.81
C PHE A 175 4.83 -4.06 13.84
N GLU A 176 5.80 -4.19 14.75
CA GLU A 176 5.78 -5.19 15.82
C GLU A 176 4.58 -4.98 16.75
N ARG A 177 4.27 -3.71 17.07
CA ARG A 177 3.08 -3.36 17.86
C ARG A 177 1.79 -3.71 17.13
N ALA A 178 1.68 -3.39 15.84
CA ALA A 178 0.52 -3.72 15.02
C ALA A 178 0.25 -5.24 14.98
N ILE A 179 1.29 -6.05 14.75
CA ILE A 179 1.18 -7.52 14.72
C ILE A 179 0.83 -8.07 16.12
N ALA A 180 1.39 -7.50 17.19
CA ALA A 180 1.05 -7.92 18.55
C ALA A 180 -0.42 -7.61 18.91
N LEU A 181 -0.95 -6.49 18.42
CA LEU A 181 -2.35 -6.11 18.60
C LEU A 181 -3.27 -6.98 17.74
N ASP A 182 -2.98 -7.10 16.44
CA ASP A 182 -3.77 -7.90 15.50
C ASP A 182 -2.87 -8.87 14.71
N PRO A 183 -2.67 -10.10 15.23
CA PRO A 183 -1.91 -11.13 14.53
C PRO A 183 -2.55 -11.62 13.22
N ASN A 184 -3.78 -11.21 12.93
CA ASN A 184 -4.50 -11.58 11.71
C ASN A 184 -4.49 -10.46 10.66
N SER A 185 -3.76 -9.37 10.91
CA SER A 185 -3.61 -8.28 9.94
C SER A 185 -2.66 -8.69 8.80
N ALA A 186 -3.23 -9.08 7.66
CA ALA A 186 -2.46 -9.41 6.47
C ALA A 186 -1.57 -8.24 5.99
N ASP A 187 -2.05 -7.01 6.11
CA ASP A 187 -1.29 -5.80 5.77
C ASP A 187 -0.09 -5.57 6.71
N ALA A 188 -0.27 -5.75 8.02
CA ALA A 188 0.84 -5.62 8.98
C ALA A 188 1.96 -6.60 8.66
N HIS A 189 1.60 -7.88 8.44
CA HIS A 189 2.54 -8.94 8.07
C HIS A 189 3.23 -8.67 6.72
N ARG A 190 2.49 -8.24 5.70
CA ARG A 190 3.05 -7.92 4.39
C ARG A 190 4.06 -6.77 4.47
N LEU A 191 3.68 -5.65 5.10
CA LEU A 191 4.51 -4.46 5.19
C LEU A 191 5.72 -4.67 6.12
N TYR A 192 5.56 -5.43 7.21
CA TYR A 192 6.70 -5.82 8.05
C TYR A 192 7.67 -6.73 7.28
N GLY A 193 7.17 -7.62 6.43
CA GLY A 193 8.00 -8.39 5.51
C GLY A 193 8.83 -7.48 4.59
N TRP A 194 8.26 -6.39 4.07
CA TRP A 194 9.01 -5.39 3.29
C TRP A 194 10.10 -4.72 4.11
N TYR A 195 9.80 -4.33 5.35
CA TYR A 195 10.79 -3.79 6.28
C TYR A 195 11.97 -4.76 6.49
N LEU A 196 11.67 -6.02 6.84
CA LEU A 196 12.66 -7.05 7.10
C LEU A 196 13.56 -7.31 5.88
N ALA A 197 12.98 -7.38 4.69
CA ALA A 197 13.75 -7.53 3.47
C ALA A 197 14.60 -6.28 3.20
N ARG A 198 13.98 -5.10 3.20
CA ARG A 198 14.59 -3.88 2.65
C ARG A 198 15.61 -3.23 3.54
N VAL A 199 15.32 -3.21 4.84
CA VAL A 199 16.12 -2.54 5.85
C VAL A 199 17.05 -3.54 6.51
N GLU A 200 16.52 -4.63 7.05
CA GLU A 200 17.31 -5.60 7.82
C GLU A 200 18.03 -6.64 6.94
N ARG A 201 17.69 -6.72 5.65
CA ARG A 201 18.21 -7.76 4.73
C ARG A 201 17.93 -9.18 5.22
N ASN A 202 16.89 -9.34 6.03
CA ASN A 202 16.45 -10.62 6.58
C ASN A 202 15.38 -11.24 5.68
N PHE A 203 15.81 -11.79 4.55
CA PHE A 203 14.92 -12.36 3.53
C PHE A 203 14.14 -13.59 4.02
N VAL A 204 14.69 -14.35 4.97
CA VAL A 204 14.01 -15.53 5.53
C VAL A 204 12.80 -15.09 6.36
N ALA A 205 13.00 -14.17 7.30
CA ALA A 205 11.91 -13.64 8.11
C ALA A 205 10.90 -12.89 7.24
N ALA A 206 11.37 -12.10 6.26
CA ALA A 206 10.50 -11.40 5.32
C ALA A 206 9.51 -12.34 4.61
N ARG A 207 9.99 -13.44 4.04
CA ARG A 207 9.13 -14.43 3.38
C ARG A 207 8.18 -15.13 4.33
N GLN A 208 8.58 -15.37 5.58
CA GLN A 208 7.69 -15.96 6.59
C GLN A 208 6.51 -15.03 6.89
N GLU A 209 6.77 -13.74 7.09
CA GLU A 209 5.73 -12.75 7.35
C GLU A 209 4.80 -12.57 6.13
N MET A 210 5.35 -12.50 4.91
CA MET A 210 4.51 -12.40 3.71
C MET A 210 3.68 -13.69 3.46
N ALA A 211 4.23 -14.87 3.76
CA ALA A 211 3.49 -16.12 3.68
C ALA A 211 2.34 -16.21 4.70
N LYS A 212 2.50 -15.61 5.90
CA LYS A 212 1.39 -15.44 6.85
C LYS A 212 0.30 -14.56 6.26
N ALA A 213 0.67 -13.39 5.71
CA ALA A 213 -0.29 -12.48 5.07
C ALA A 213 -1.11 -13.17 3.98
N ARG A 214 -0.47 -13.98 3.13
CA ARG A 214 -1.14 -14.79 2.10
C ARG A 214 -2.01 -15.91 2.66
N THR A 215 -1.67 -16.45 3.82
CA THR A 215 -2.50 -17.47 4.49
C THR A 215 -3.76 -16.83 5.07
N LEU A 216 -3.63 -15.61 5.59
CA LEU A 216 -4.72 -14.82 6.16
C LEU A 216 -5.70 -14.33 5.08
N ASP A 217 -5.18 -13.88 3.93
CA ASP A 217 -6.00 -13.53 2.76
C ASP A 217 -5.41 -14.13 1.46
N PRO A 218 -5.92 -15.30 1.02
CA PRO A 218 -5.43 -15.98 -0.18
C PRO A 218 -5.72 -15.27 -1.52
N PHE A 219 -6.64 -14.29 -1.53
CA PHE A 219 -6.99 -13.53 -2.74
C PHE A 219 -6.37 -12.13 -2.75
N TYR A 220 -5.74 -11.73 -1.64
CA TYR A 220 -4.92 -10.53 -1.59
C TYR A 220 -3.65 -10.72 -2.40
N THR A 221 -3.53 -10.02 -3.53
CA THR A 221 -2.41 -10.18 -4.46
C THR A 221 -1.13 -9.49 -4.00
N TRP A 222 -1.24 -8.52 -3.11
CA TRP A 222 -0.11 -7.69 -2.68
C TRP A 222 1.01 -8.42 -1.94
N PRO A 223 0.74 -9.41 -1.06
CA PRO A 223 1.78 -10.26 -0.49
C PRO A 223 2.49 -11.10 -1.54
N LEU A 224 1.79 -11.59 -2.57
CA LEU A 224 2.43 -12.34 -3.67
C LEU A 224 3.36 -11.44 -4.49
N TRP A 225 2.92 -10.21 -4.78
CA TRP A 225 3.76 -9.21 -5.44
C TRP A 225 5.01 -8.87 -4.61
N ALA A 226 4.82 -8.67 -3.31
CA ALA A 226 5.89 -8.46 -2.33
C ALA A 226 6.93 -9.60 -2.32
N GLU A 227 6.45 -10.85 -2.21
CA GLU A 227 7.31 -12.05 -2.22
C GLU A 227 8.08 -12.15 -3.55
N SER A 228 7.45 -11.80 -4.68
CA SER A 228 8.11 -11.79 -5.99
C SER A 228 9.28 -10.79 -6.03
N SER A 229 9.10 -9.56 -5.54
CA SER A 229 10.17 -8.57 -5.45
C SER A 229 11.31 -9.02 -4.52
N VAL A 230 11.00 -9.72 -3.43
CA VAL A 230 12.02 -10.31 -2.55
C VAL A 230 12.79 -11.41 -3.26
N ALA A 231 12.10 -12.30 -3.99
CA ALA A 231 12.73 -13.36 -4.76
C ALA A 231 13.66 -12.80 -5.86
N ILE A 232 13.24 -11.74 -6.57
CA ILE A 232 14.09 -10.98 -7.50
C ILE A 232 15.37 -10.50 -6.81
N ALA A 233 15.26 -9.87 -5.64
CA ALA A 233 16.42 -9.33 -4.92
C ALA A 233 17.40 -10.42 -4.44
N GLN A 234 16.95 -11.67 -4.35
CA GLN A 234 17.78 -12.84 -4.03
C GLN A 234 18.30 -13.58 -5.27
N GLY A 235 17.92 -13.15 -6.48
CA GLY A 235 18.23 -13.84 -7.74
C GLY A 235 17.41 -15.12 -7.97
N ASP A 236 16.37 -15.37 -7.17
CA ASP A 236 15.46 -16.50 -7.33
C ASP A 236 14.34 -16.14 -8.33
N TYR A 237 14.73 -16.00 -9.60
CA TYR A 237 13.83 -15.57 -10.66
C TYR A 237 12.76 -16.61 -11.00
N GLU A 238 13.00 -17.90 -10.74
CA GLU A 238 12.01 -18.95 -10.95
C GLU A 238 10.83 -18.77 -10.00
N SER A 239 11.10 -18.64 -8.69
CA SER A 239 10.06 -18.36 -7.70
C SER A 239 9.37 -17.03 -7.97
N ALA A 240 10.13 -15.99 -8.32
CA ALA A 240 9.56 -14.69 -8.66
C ALA A 240 8.54 -14.78 -9.81
N LEU A 241 8.88 -15.51 -10.88
CA LEU A 241 7.99 -15.67 -12.03
C LEU A 241 6.73 -16.49 -11.67
N GLN A 242 6.85 -17.51 -10.82
CA GLN A 242 5.70 -18.27 -10.33
C GLN A 242 4.74 -17.39 -9.52
N LEU A 243 5.28 -16.59 -8.60
CA LEU A 243 4.52 -15.65 -7.78
C LEU A 243 3.85 -14.57 -8.64
N ALA A 244 4.57 -13.99 -9.61
CA ALA A 244 4.04 -13.00 -10.54
C ALA A 244 2.90 -13.56 -11.41
N LYS A 245 3.02 -14.80 -11.89
CA LYS A 245 1.92 -15.48 -12.60
C LYS A 245 0.71 -15.64 -11.71
N ARG A 246 0.91 -16.03 -10.44
CA ARG A 246 -0.19 -16.19 -9.48
C ARG A 246 -0.92 -14.88 -9.20
N VAL A 247 -0.21 -13.74 -9.16
CA VAL A 247 -0.83 -12.41 -9.06
C VAL A 247 -1.80 -12.19 -10.22
N ILE A 248 -1.36 -12.44 -11.46
CA ILE A 248 -2.18 -12.26 -12.67
C ILE A 248 -3.33 -13.27 -12.75
N GLU A 249 -3.15 -14.50 -12.26
CA GLU A 249 -4.23 -15.49 -12.17
C GLU A 249 -5.36 -15.05 -11.24
N ILE A 250 -5.03 -14.47 -10.08
CA ILE A 250 -6.01 -14.01 -9.10
C ILE A 250 -6.65 -12.70 -9.56
N ASN A 251 -5.84 -11.76 -10.03
CA ASN A 251 -6.31 -10.48 -10.54
C ASN A 251 -5.68 -10.21 -11.92
N PRO A 252 -6.38 -10.56 -13.02
CA PRO A 252 -5.92 -10.30 -14.38
C PRO A 252 -5.72 -8.81 -14.70
N GLN A 253 -6.33 -7.92 -13.91
CA GLN A 253 -6.22 -6.48 -14.06
C GLN A 253 -5.16 -5.85 -13.14
N PHE A 254 -4.44 -6.64 -12.34
CA PHE A 254 -3.40 -6.12 -11.45
C PHE A 254 -2.35 -5.35 -12.25
N LEU A 255 -2.06 -4.13 -11.79
CA LEU A 255 -1.04 -3.25 -12.34
C LEU A 255 -0.68 -2.22 -11.26
N TYR A 256 0.58 -2.13 -10.85
CA TYR A 256 1.03 -1.21 -9.81
C TYR A 256 2.32 -0.52 -10.23
N ASP A 257 2.21 0.35 -11.24
CA ASP A 257 3.30 0.89 -12.09
C ASP A 257 3.91 -0.13 -13.07
N GLU A 258 4.12 -1.37 -12.63
CA GLU A 258 4.66 -2.45 -13.44
C GLU A 258 3.65 -3.59 -13.66
N ASP A 259 3.84 -4.35 -14.74
CA ASP A 259 3.21 -5.67 -14.91
C ASP A 259 4.05 -6.71 -14.15
N PRO A 260 3.46 -7.52 -13.25
CA PRO A 260 4.23 -8.43 -12.42
C PRO A 260 5.15 -9.39 -13.19
N ILE A 261 4.70 -9.88 -14.34
CA ILE A 261 5.46 -10.85 -15.14
C ILE A 261 6.56 -10.12 -15.91
N ALA A 262 6.24 -8.99 -16.54
CA ALA A 262 7.21 -8.19 -17.26
C ALA A 262 8.32 -7.67 -16.34
N HIS A 263 8.00 -7.28 -15.11
CA HIS A 263 8.97 -6.85 -14.10
C HIS A 263 9.99 -7.96 -13.79
N VAL A 264 9.55 -9.22 -13.71
CA VAL A 264 10.46 -10.36 -13.56
C VAL A 264 11.31 -10.54 -14.82
N TYR A 265 10.76 -10.38 -16.03
CA TYR A 265 11.55 -10.44 -17.26
C TYR A 265 12.63 -9.35 -17.32
N VAL A 266 12.31 -8.12 -16.89
CA VAL A 266 13.27 -7.02 -16.73
C VAL A 266 14.37 -7.41 -15.75
N ALA A 267 14.01 -7.98 -14.59
CA ALA A 267 14.98 -8.43 -13.60
C ALA A 267 15.88 -9.59 -14.08
N MET A 268 15.37 -10.43 -14.98
CA MET A 268 16.13 -11.52 -15.63
C MET A 268 16.94 -11.06 -16.85
N GLU A 269 16.92 -9.77 -17.17
CA GLU A 269 17.50 -9.21 -18.41
C GLU A 269 16.92 -9.83 -19.70
N ARG A 270 15.70 -10.38 -19.62
CA ARG A 270 14.94 -10.91 -20.76
C ARG A 270 14.21 -9.78 -21.48
N TRP A 271 14.99 -8.82 -21.98
CA TRP A 271 14.49 -7.55 -22.52
C TRP A 271 13.45 -7.73 -23.62
N GLN A 272 13.66 -8.67 -24.54
CA GLN A 272 12.73 -8.90 -25.64
C GLN A 272 11.38 -9.47 -25.17
N ASP A 273 11.39 -10.31 -24.13
CA ASP A 273 10.16 -10.81 -23.51
C ASP A 273 9.43 -9.70 -22.74
N GLY A 274 10.19 -8.82 -22.09
CA GLY A 274 9.70 -7.58 -21.48
C GLY A 274 8.99 -6.68 -22.50
N VAL A 275 9.64 -6.38 -23.65
CA VAL A 275 9.03 -5.61 -24.76
C VAL A 275 7.71 -6.27 -25.18
N LYS A 276 7.74 -7.57 -25.51
CA LYS A 276 6.56 -8.29 -25.99
C LYS A 276 5.40 -8.25 -24.99
N ARG A 277 5.69 -8.41 -23.69
CA ARG A 277 4.67 -8.38 -22.65
C ARG A 277 4.10 -6.97 -22.48
N TYR A 278 4.95 -5.95 -22.39
CA TYR A 278 4.50 -4.57 -22.23
C TYR A 278 3.74 -4.03 -23.45
N GLU A 279 4.17 -4.33 -24.68
CA GLU A 279 3.43 -3.94 -25.89
C GLU A 279 2.06 -4.64 -26.01
N SER A 280 1.87 -5.78 -25.34
CA SER A 280 0.56 -6.47 -25.29
C SER A 280 -0.45 -5.80 -24.35
N ILE A 281 0.00 -4.90 -23.47
CA ILE A 281 -0.84 -4.21 -22.50
C ILE A 281 -1.24 -2.86 -23.11
N PRO A 282 -2.54 -2.53 -23.21
CA PRO A 282 -2.98 -1.25 -23.74
C PRO A 282 -2.35 -0.08 -22.96
N PRO A 283 -1.75 0.93 -23.64
CA PRO A 283 -1.11 2.05 -22.95
C PRO A 283 -2.01 2.79 -21.97
N ALA A 284 -3.32 2.86 -22.25
CA ALA A 284 -4.32 3.50 -21.39
C ALA A 284 -4.52 2.82 -20.02
N ARG A 285 -4.01 1.60 -19.83
CA ARG A 285 -4.01 0.95 -18.50
C ARG A 285 -2.98 1.57 -17.56
N PHE A 286 -1.93 2.18 -18.09
CA PHE A 286 -0.94 2.87 -17.28
C PHE A 286 -1.39 4.31 -17.02
N ASN A 287 -1.18 4.78 -15.80
CA ASN A 287 -1.42 6.18 -15.46
C ASN A 287 -0.38 7.11 -16.11
N ARG A 288 0.75 6.61 -16.64
CA ARG A 288 1.85 7.36 -17.26
C ARG A 288 2.56 6.50 -18.32
N PRO A 289 3.42 7.08 -19.19
CA PRO A 289 4.27 6.27 -20.08
C PRO A 289 5.10 5.24 -19.30
N ASN A 290 5.14 3.99 -19.79
CA ASN A 290 5.74 2.89 -19.05
C ASN A 290 7.28 2.94 -19.11
N PHE A 291 7.93 3.19 -17.97
CA PHE A 291 9.37 3.33 -17.88
C PHE A 291 10.14 2.02 -18.09
N GLU A 292 9.61 0.87 -17.64
CA GLU A 292 10.27 -0.43 -17.85
C GLU A 292 10.26 -0.87 -19.32
N LEU A 293 9.24 -0.49 -20.08
CA LEU A 293 9.23 -0.65 -21.53
C LEU A 293 10.33 0.20 -22.18
N ALA A 294 10.56 1.42 -21.71
CA ALA A 294 11.67 2.25 -22.19
C ALA A 294 13.04 1.63 -21.87
N ILE A 295 13.21 1.04 -20.68
CA ILE A 295 14.41 0.26 -20.33
C ILE A 295 14.58 -0.92 -21.28
N CYS A 296 13.52 -1.69 -21.53
CA CYS A 296 13.57 -2.81 -22.48
C CYS A 296 13.93 -2.35 -23.90
N TYR A 297 13.41 -1.20 -24.34
CA TYR A 297 13.80 -0.60 -25.62
C TYR A 297 15.27 -0.17 -25.65
N ALA A 298 15.79 0.40 -24.57
CA ALA A 298 17.20 0.78 -24.49
C ALA A 298 18.10 -0.45 -24.66
N HIS A 299 17.83 -1.53 -23.94
CA HIS A 299 18.62 -2.76 -24.01
C HIS A 299 18.43 -3.58 -25.29
N THR A 300 17.30 -3.44 -25.99
CA THR A 300 17.07 -4.07 -27.31
C THR A 300 17.54 -3.21 -28.50
N GLY A 301 18.22 -2.08 -28.24
CA GLY A 301 18.74 -1.19 -29.29
C GLY A 301 17.69 -0.27 -29.92
N GLN A 302 16.46 -0.27 -29.44
CA GLN A 302 15.37 0.62 -29.89
C GLN A 302 15.48 2.01 -29.23
N ILE A 303 16.66 2.62 -29.31
CA ILE A 303 17.02 3.84 -28.57
C ILE A 303 16.05 5.01 -28.82
N ALA A 304 15.57 5.18 -30.06
CA ALA A 304 14.62 6.23 -30.39
C ALA A 304 13.30 6.08 -29.63
N ARG A 305 12.80 4.85 -29.46
CA ARG A 305 11.57 4.57 -28.71
C ARG A 305 11.76 4.77 -27.20
N ALA A 306 12.92 4.35 -26.67
CA ALA A 306 13.28 4.60 -25.28
C ALA A 306 13.32 6.11 -24.97
N ARG A 307 13.96 6.90 -25.84
CA ARG A 307 14.02 8.36 -25.69
C ARG A 307 12.67 9.05 -25.85
N GLN A 308 11.77 8.52 -26.69
CA GLN A 308 10.42 9.07 -26.79
C GLN A 308 9.67 8.93 -25.46
N ILE A 309 9.67 7.75 -24.85
CA ILE A 309 9.02 7.53 -23.54
C ILE A 309 9.65 8.41 -22.45
N LEU A 310 10.98 8.55 -22.45
CA LEU A 310 11.67 9.45 -21.53
C LEU A 310 11.21 10.91 -21.69
N ALA A 311 11.16 11.42 -22.93
CA ALA A 311 10.69 12.76 -23.21
C ALA A 311 9.22 12.97 -22.79
N ASP A 312 8.38 11.96 -23.02
CA ASP A 312 6.97 11.99 -22.59
C ASP A 312 6.85 12.03 -21.06
N LEU A 313 7.70 11.27 -20.34
CA LEU A 313 7.75 11.30 -18.87
C LEU A 313 8.26 12.64 -18.33
N GLU A 314 9.29 13.22 -18.95
CA GLU A 314 9.81 14.54 -18.57
C GLU A 314 8.79 15.65 -18.83
N ALA A 315 8.08 15.60 -19.95
CA ALA A 315 6.98 16.53 -20.25
C ALA A 315 5.81 16.36 -19.27
N LEU A 316 5.50 15.12 -18.88
CA LEU A 316 4.47 14.84 -17.89
C LEU A 316 4.87 15.35 -16.49
N ALA A 317 6.14 15.20 -16.11
CA ALA A 317 6.69 15.67 -14.84
C ALA A 317 6.61 17.21 -14.68
N GLN A 318 6.53 17.95 -15.78
CA GLN A 318 6.29 19.39 -15.76
C GLN A 318 4.82 19.76 -15.45
N GLN A 319 3.89 18.82 -15.60
CA GLN A 319 2.45 19.06 -15.45
C GLN A 319 1.89 18.47 -14.16
N ARG A 320 2.42 17.33 -13.72
CA ARG A 320 2.02 16.64 -12.48
C ARG A 320 3.17 15.81 -11.93
N TYR A 321 2.99 15.30 -10.71
CA TYR A 321 4.00 14.43 -10.10
C TYR A 321 4.26 13.17 -10.95
N VAL A 322 5.55 12.90 -11.16
CA VAL A 322 6.09 11.65 -11.69
C VAL A 322 7.27 11.30 -10.79
N ASP A 323 7.27 10.08 -10.23
CA ASP A 323 8.42 9.62 -9.46
C ASP A 323 9.69 9.61 -10.35
N HIS A 324 10.64 10.48 -10.01
CA HIS A 324 11.88 10.67 -10.73
C HIS A 324 12.79 9.44 -10.71
N THR A 325 12.54 8.42 -9.87
CA THR A 325 13.27 7.15 -9.99
C THR A 325 13.01 6.45 -11.32
N HIS A 326 11.83 6.65 -11.94
CA HIS A 326 11.54 6.08 -13.27
C HIS A 326 12.34 6.75 -14.37
N ILE A 327 12.48 8.08 -14.30
CA ILE A 327 13.32 8.86 -15.22
C ILE A 327 14.80 8.45 -15.03
N ALA A 328 15.25 8.30 -13.78
CA ALA A 328 16.59 7.83 -13.48
C ALA A 328 16.88 6.45 -14.06
N ALA A 329 15.92 5.53 -13.97
CA ALA A 329 16.04 4.17 -14.51
C ALA A 329 16.29 4.16 -16.01
N ILE A 330 15.56 5.00 -16.77
CA ILE A 330 15.73 5.10 -18.22
C ILE A 330 17.09 5.72 -18.56
N TYR A 331 17.50 6.79 -17.85
CA TYR A 331 18.84 7.36 -18.03
C TYR A 331 19.94 6.35 -17.75
N ALA A 332 19.80 5.53 -16.70
CA ALA A 332 20.75 4.47 -16.38
C ALA A 332 20.83 3.42 -17.51
N ALA A 333 19.68 2.98 -18.03
CA ALA A 333 19.63 2.03 -19.16
C ALA A 333 20.23 2.60 -20.46
N LEU A 334 20.17 3.92 -20.66
CA LEU A 334 20.80 4.63 -21.77
C LEU A 334 22.30 4.93 -21.53
N GLY A 335 22.85 4.57 -20.38
CA GLY A 335 24.25 4.84 -20.01
C GLY A 335 24.53 6.27 -19.55
N GLU A 336 23.51 7.10 -19.37
CA GLU A 336 23.60 8.51 -18.99
C GLU A 336 23.62 8.69 -17.46
N LYS A 337 24.66 8.14 -16.81
CA LYS A 337 24.73 8.07 -15.33
C LYS A 337 24.58 9.41 -14.63
N ASP A 338 25.15 10.49 -15.16
CA ASP A 338 25.07 11.82 -14.54
C ASP A 338 23.63 12.34 -14.46
N LYS A 339 22.84 12.13 -15.52
CA LYS A 339 21.42 12.49 -15.52
C LYS A 339 20.60 11.56 -14.67
N ALA A 340 20.95 10.26 -14.63
CA ALA A 340 20.32 9.30 -13.75
C ALA A 340 20.47 9.73 -12.28
N PHE A 341 21.67 10.12 -11.85
CA PHE A 341 21.88 10.64 -10.50
C PHE A 341 21.18 11.97 -10.23
N ALA A 342 21.12 12.88 -11.20
CA ALA A 342 20.34 14.12 -11.05
C ALA A 342 18.84 13.83 -10.80
N ALA A 343 18.27 12.84 -11.50
CA ALA A 343 16.90 12.39 -11.29
C ALA A 343 16.72 11.69 -9.93
N LEU A 344 17.67 10.86 -9.49
CA LEU A 344 17.64 10.26 -8.14
C LEU A 344 17.71 11.30 -7.02
N GLU A 345 18.51 12.36 -7.17
CA GLU A 345 18.55 13.48 -6.23
C GLU A 345 17.21 14.23 -6.18
N GLN A 346 16.50 14.33 -7.30
CA GLN A 346 15.16 14.89 -7.30
C GLN A 346 14.16 13.96 -6.59
N ALA A 347 14.19 12.65 -6.86
CA ALA A 347 13.36 11.68 -6.15
C ALA A 347 13.60 11.71 -4.62
N LEU A 348 14.85 11.89 -4.20
CA LEU A 348 15.23 12.07 -2.79
C LEU A 348 14.57 13.32 -2.18
N LYS A 349 14.60 14.46 -2.89
CA LYS A 349 13.95 15.71 -2.46
C LYS A 349 12.43 15.58 -2.39
N ASP A 350 11.85 14.81 -3.31
CA ASP A 350 10.41 14.55 -3.37
C ASP A 350 9.95 13.58 -2.28
N ARG A 351 10.89 12.87 -1.63
CA ARG A 351 10.68 11.79 -0.66
C ARG A 351 10.01 10.56 -1.28
N SER A 352 10.37 10.19 -2.51
CA SER A 352 9.80 8.98 -3.15
C SER A 352 9.99 7.73 -2.28
N ALA A 353 8.95 6.90 -2.18
CA ALA A 353 8.99 5.61 -1.50
C ALA A 353 9.94 4.60 -2.15
N ARG A 354 10.43 4.85 -3.36
CA ARG A 354 11.37 3.97 -4.07
C ARG A 354 12.83 4.26 -3.69
N VAL A 355 13.15 5.46 -3.19
CA VAL A 355 14.55 5.87 -2.96
C VAL A 355 15.19 5.11 -1.81
N TYR A 356 14.47 4.85 -0.71
CA TYR A 356 15.06 4.15 0.45
C TYR A 356 15.43 2.69 0.16
N ALA A 357 14.78 2.11 -0.84
CA ALA A 357 14.99 0.74 -1.29
C ALA A 357 15.67 0.70 -2.66
N SER A 358 16.38 1.75 -3.07
CA SER A 358 17.07 1.85 -4.38
C SER A 358 17.82 0.57 -4.76
N ARG A 359 18.50 -0.06 -3.79
CA ARG A 359 19.26 -1.30 -4.00
C ARG A 359 18.42 -2.53 -4.35
N PHE A 360 17.12 -2.51 -4.10
CA PHE A 360 16.17 -3.59 -4.42
C PHE A 360 15.69 -3.56 -5.87
N TYR A 361 15.87 -2.44 -6.56
CA TYR A 361 15.34 -2.27 -7.89
C TYR A 361 16.40 -2.67 -8.94
N PRO A 362 16.17 -3.74 -9.74
CA PRO A 362 17.16 -4.23 -10.70
C PRO A 362 17.57 -3.19 -11.74
N TRP A 363 16.64 -2.29 -12.09
CA TRP A 363 16.89 -1.21 -13.05
C TRP A 363 17.86 -0.13 -12.53
N LEU A 364 18.27 -0.16 -11.25
CA LEU A 364 19.35 0.67 -10.71
C LEU A 364 20.70 -0.04 -10.63
N ASP A 365 20.77 -1.33 -10.99
CA ASP A 365 22.01 -2.11 -10.95
C ASP A 365 23.19 -1.44 -11.69
N PRO A 366 23.01 -0.80 -12.86
CA PRO A 366 24.10 -0.09 -13.57
C PRO A 366 24.73 1.07 -12.77
N LEU A 367 24.07 1.55 -11.72
CA LEU A 367 24.52 2.65 -10.88
C LEU A 367 25.15 2.20 -9.55
N LYS A 368 24.97 0.93 -9.13
CA LYS A 368 25.35 0.46 -7.79
C LYS A 368 26.84 0.56 -7.47
N ASP A 369 27.70 0.48 -8.47
CA ASP A 369 29.16 0.58 -8.32
C ASP A 369 29.69 2.02 -8.36
N ASP A 370 28.85 3.01 -8.69
CA ASP A 370 29.24 4.42 -8.68
C ASP A 370 29.23 4.97 -7.23
N PRO A 371 30.27 5.68 -6.77
CA PRO A 371 30.33 6.21 -5.41
C PRO A 371 29.14 7.09 -5.00
N ARG A 372 28.48 7.75 -5.96
CA ARG A 372 27.29 8.57 -5.72
C ARG A 372 26.10 7.73 -5.25
N PHE A 373 26.03 6.45 -5.58
CA PHE A 373 24.98 5.55 -5.11
C PHE A 373 25.08 5.32 -3.60
N ALA A 374 26.29 5.05 -3.09
CA ALA A 374 26.52 4.94 -1.65
C ALA A 374 26.22 6.26 -0.92
N GLU A 375 26.47 7.41 -1.56
CA GLU A 375 26.12 8.71 -1.00
C GLU A 375 24.59 8.93 -0.94
N LEU A 376 23.86 8.52 -1.97
CA LEU A 376 22.38 8.53 -1.95
C LEU A 376 21.84 7.69 -0.78
N GLU A 377 22.36 6.48 -0.57
CA GLU A 377 21.97 5.62 0.55
C GLU A 377 22.28 6.26 1.91
N LYS A 378 23.44 6.92 2.04
CA LYS A 378 23.78 7.67 3.27
C LYS A 378 22.83 8.85 3.50
N LYS A 379 22.47 9.59 2.47
CA LYS A 379 21.50 10.69 2.57
C LYS A 379 20.14 10.19 3.04
N VAL A 380 19.67 9.05 2.53
CA VAL A 380 18.45 8.39 3.04
C VAL A 380 18.58 8.11 4.54
N ALA A 381 19.64 7.40 4.94
CA ALA A 381 19.85 7.02 6.34
C ALA A 381 19.96 8.22 7.30
N ASN A 382 20.54 9.34 6.84
CA ASN A 382 20.77 10.54 7.63
C ASN A 382 19.62 11.57 7.59
N SER A 383 18.66 11.43 6.68
CA SER A 383 17.63 12.45 6.45
C SER A 383 16.33 12.18 7.19
N GLN A 384 16.41 11.49 8.34
CA GLN A 384 15.28 11.31 9.25
C GLN A 384 14.60 12.66 9.46
N LEU A 385 13.34 12.77 9.02
CA LEU A 385 12.59 13.99 9.25
C LEU A 385 12.38 14.16 10.75
N PRO A 386 12.53 15.37 11.29
CA PRO A 386 12.27 15.61 12.70
C PRO A 386 10.83 15.20 13.02
N MET A 387 10.67 14.41 14.08
CA MET A 387 9.37 14.06 14.65
C MET A 387 8.56 15.34 14.93
N SER A 388 7.22 15.28 14.79
CA SER A 388 6.36 16.34 15.28
C SER A 388 6.72 16.64 16.75
N PRO A 389 6.79 17.92 17.20
CA PRO A 389 7.18 18.23 18.58
C PRO A 389 6.33 17.52 19.65
N GLU A 390 5.11 17.10 19.28
CA GLU A 390 4.12 16.42 20.14
C GLU A 390 4.39 14.92 20.34
N SER A 391 5.26 14.30 19.54
CA SER A 391 5.54 12.85 19.59
C SER A 391 6.82 12.50 20.37
N ARG A 392 7.41 13.44 21.10
CA ARG A 392 8.48 13.12 22.07
C ARG A 392 7.86 12.39 23.26
N PRO A 393 8.23 11.13 23.55
CA PRO A 393 7.83 10.52 24.80
C PRO A 393 8.35 11.39 25.94
N SER A 394 7.45 11.79 26.82
CA SER A 394 7.79 12.43 28.08
C SER A 394 8.68 11.47 28.85
N LEU A 395 9.99 11.71 28.80
CA LEU A 395 10.95 11.07 29.69
C LEU A 395 10.53 11.44 31.13
N ARG A 396 9.97 10.49 31.85
CA ARG A 396 9.88 10.47 33.30
C ARG A 396 10.44 9.17 33.82
#